data_AF-A0A8D2IJS8-F1
#
_entry.id   AF-A0A8D2IJS8-F1
#
_cell.length_a   1.000
_cell.length_b   1.000
_cell.length_c   1.000
_cell.angle_alpha   90.00
_cell.angle_beta   90.00
_cell.angle_gamma   90.00
#
_symmetry.space_group_name_H-M   'P 1'
#
loop_
_entity.id
_entity.type
_entity.pdbx_description
1 polymer ?
#
loop_
_entity_poly.entity_id
_entity_poly.type
_entity_poly.pdbx_seq_one_letter_code
_entity_poly.pdbx_strand_id
1 'polypeptide(L)'
;MWVGLGLALALCFLPGGGTESQGSSTRCNVPPEWWIGEQNPMLDSRGSVTVVALLQARKMICVRYSMFHFIPVRLEDLRLKLERDGLIVSFLVVNHQGQHSQLKYPQLREKVSTNIPVYQQDSKQPDVWTALNGRKDDFLIYDRCGRLVYHLGLPYSFLSFPYVEEAIRITYCESKCGNCSYLVGVYFILLFLGFFFF
;
A
#
# COMPACT_ATOMS: atom_id res chain seq x y z
N MET A 1 -16.18 23.53 20.94
CA MET A 1 -14.74 23.63 21.25
C MET A 1 -14.21 22.24 21.60
N TRP A 2 -13.55 21.60 20.64
CA TRP A 2 -12.46 20.62 20.73
C TRP A 2 -12.51 19.55 21.83
N VAL A 3 -13.11 18.39 21.51
CA VAL A 3 -12.83 17.12 22.20
C VAL A 3 -12.63 16.08 21.11
N GLY A 4 -11.41 15.87 20.64
CA GLY A 4 -11.19 14.97 19.50
C GLY A 4 -9.76 14.70 19.08
N LEU A 5 -8.77 14.87 19.96
CA LEU A 5 -7.35 14.62 19.62
C LEU A 5 -6.65 13.60 20.52
N GLY A 6 -7.40 12.82 21.32
CA GLY A 6 -6.81 11.91 22.32
C GLY A 6 -6.74 10.43 21.94
N LEU A 7 -7.39 9.97 20.86
CA LEU A 7 -7.60 8.53 20.62
C LEU A 7 -6.60 7.86 19.66
N ALA A 8 -5.73 8.63 18.98
CA ALA A 8 -4.86 8.08 17.94
C ALA A 8 -3.67 7.25 18.46
N LEU A 9 -3.31 7.33 19.74
CA LEU A 9 -2.13 6.67 20.30
C LEU A 9 -2.39 5.34 21.00
N ALA A 10 -3.65 4.98 21.29
CA ALA A 10 -3.96 3.79 22.08
C ALA A 10 -3.89 2.46 21.28
N LEU A 11 -3.99 2.50 19.95
CA LEU A 11 -4.11 1.31 19.11
C LEU A 11 -2.77 0.59 18.83
N CYS A 12 -1.63 1.27 18.98
CA CYS A 12 -0.31 0.66 18.80
C CYS A 12 0.22 -0.06 20.06
N PHE A 13 -0.52 -0.02 21.19
CA PHE A 13 -0.10 -0.63 22.46
C PHE A 13 -0.71 -2.00 22.72
N LEU A 14 -1.47 -2.59 21.79
CA LEU A 14 -1.90 -3.98 21.93
C LEU A 14 -0.70 -4.88 21.61
N PRO A 15 -0.20 -5.69 22.56
CA PRO A 15 0.92 -6.59 22.32
C PRO A 15 0.45 -7.73 21.41
N GLY A 16 0.60 -7.54 20.10
CA GLY A 16 0.47 -8.59 19.11
C GLY A 16 1.70 -9.49 19.17
N GLY A 17 1.64 -10.54 20.00
CA GLY A 17 2.64 -11.59 20.06
C GLY A 17 2.66 -12.40 18.76
N GLY A 18 3.39 -11.92 17.75
CA GLY A 18 3.65 -12.63 16.50
C GLY A 18 5.10 -13.08 16.44
N THR A 19 5.40 -14.30 16.91
CA THR A 19 6.64 -14.99 16.55
C THR A 19 6.46 -15.63 15.17
N GLU A 20 7.06 -15.05 14.14
CA GLU A 20 7.29 -15.73 12.87
C GLU A 20 8.75 -15.57 12.45
N SER A 21 9.55 -16.59 12.77
CA SER A 21 10.80 -16.87 12.09
C SER A 21 10.52 -17.79 10.91
N GLN A 22 10.65 -17.35 9.66
CA GLN A 22 10.91 -18.24 8.50
C GLN A 22 11.53 -17.48 7.32
N GLY A 23 12.66 -18.02 6.84
CA GLY A 23 13.11 -17.99 5.44
C GLY A 23 13.58 -16.65 4.87
N SER A 24 14.91 -16.48 4.75
CA SER A 24 15.63 -15.56 3.83
C SER A 24 14.77 -14.45 3.20
N SER A 25 14.41 -13.43 3.96
CA SER A 25 13.22 -12.64 3.63
C SER A 25 13.51 -11.47 2.67
N THR A 26 12.75 -11.40 1.57
CA THR A 26 12.64 -10.23 0.67
C THR A 26 12.05 -8.98 1.36
N ARG A 27 11.81 -9.04 2.67
CA ARG A 27 11.23 -7.98 3.49
C ARG A 27 12.24 -6.87 3.73
N CYS A 28 11.73 -5.67 3.97
CA CYS A 28 12.48 -4.45 4.27
C CYS A 28 13.43 -3.98 3.16
N ASN A 29 13.26 -4.50 1.95
CA ASN A 29 13.95 -3.99 0.77
C ASN A 29 13.17 -2.85 0.14
N VAL A 30 13.89 -1.89 -0.42
CA VAL A 30 13.30 -0.89 -1.30
C VAL A 30 12.87 -1.62 -2.58
N PRO A 31 11.62 -1.47 -3.05
CA PRO A 31 11.20 -2.07 -4.31
C PRO A 31 12.03 -1.51 -5.47
N PRO A 32 12.18 -2.27 -6.57
CA PRO A 32 12.75 -1.69 -7.79
C PRO A 32 11.92 -0.48 -8.21
N GLU A 33 12.57 0.51 -8.83
CA GLU A 33 11.84 1.67 -9.36
C GLU A 33 10.86 1.23 -10.46
N TRP A 34 9.65 1.75 -10.41
CA TRP A 34 8.60 1.48 -11.39
C TRP A 34 7.74 2.72 -11.62
N TRP A 35 7.14 2.79 -12.82
CA TRP A 35 6.45 3.97 -13.32
C TRP A 35 5.14 3.57 -14.00
N ILE A 36 4.18 4.49 -13.98
CA ILE A 36 2.95 4.41 -14.77
C ILE A 36 2.89 5.65 -15.64
N GLY A 37 3.18 5.49 -16.93
CA GLY A 37 3.45 6.65 -17.79
C GLY A 37 4.60 7.49 -17.23
N GLU A 38 4.33 8.75 -16.91
CA GLU A 38 5.32 9.71 -16.35
C GLU A 38 5.24 9.83 -14.82
N GLN A 39 4.37 9.05 -14.16
CA GLN A 39 4.15 9.15 -12.71
C GLN A 39 4.88 8.04 -11.95
N ASN A 40 5.40 8.37 -10.76
CA ASN A 40 5.93 7.41 -9.81
C ASN A 40 5.07 7.42 -8.53
N PRO A 41 4.05 6.56 -8.44
CA PRO A 41 3.09 6.58 -7.33
C PRO A 41 3.71 6.34 -5.94
N MET A 42 4.90 5.74 -5.88
CA MET A 42 5.60 5.50 -4.61
C MET A 42 6.30 6.77 -4.08
N LEU A 43 6.62 7.75 -4.93
CA LEU A 43 7.19 9.01 -4.47
C LEU A 43 6.13 9.88 -3.78
N ASP A 44 4.93 9.94 -4.35
CA ASP A 44 3.81 10.75 -3.83
C ASP A 44 3.30 10.26 -2.46
N SER A 45 3.62 9.00 -2.13
CA SER A 45 3.17 8.34 -0.91
C SER A 45 4.28 8.18 0.15
N ARG A 46 5.43 8.85 -0.03
CA ARG A 46 6.48 8.89 0.98
C ARG A 46 6.00 9.53 2.28
N GLY A 47 6.43 8.98 3.41
CA GLY A 47 6.06 9.45 4.76
C GLY A 47 4.80 8.81 5.33
N SER A 48 3.97 8.16 4.50
CA SER A 48 2.83 7.35 4.94
C SER A 48 3.07 5.87 4.69
N VAL A 49 2.37 5.02 5.47
CA VAL A 49 2.27 3.60 5.12
C VAL A 49 1.48 3.50 3.83
N THR A 50 1.99 2.74 2.87
CA THR A 50 1.42 2.67 1.52
C THR A 50 1.00 1.25 1.18
N VAL A 51 -0.22 1.09 0.69
CA VAL A 51 -0.80 -0.18 0.27
C VAL A 51 -0.99 -0.15 -1.24
N VAL A 52 -0.27 -1.03 -1.94
CA VAL A 52 -0.37 -1.24 -3.38
C VAL A 52 -1.17 -2.51 -3.62
N ALA A 53 -2.35 -2.38 -4.22
CA ALA A 53 -3.20 -3.51 -4.60
C ALA A 53 -3.05 -3.83 -6.10
N LEU A 54 -2.62 -5.05 -6.42
CA LEU A 54 -2.44 -5.51 -7.79
C LEU A 54 -3.72 -6.18 -8.30
N LEU A 55 -4.63 -5.38 -8.84
CA LEU A 55 -5.96 -5.87 -9.24
C LEU A 55 -6.04 -6.06 -10.77
N GLN A 56 -6.57 -7.19 -11.21
CA GLN A 56 -6.79 -7.42 -12.64
C GLN A 56 -8.25 -7.17 -13.01
N ALA A 57 -8.52 -6.13 -13.79
CA ALA A 57 -9.85 -5.90 -14.34
C ALA A 57 -10.30 -7.12 -15.19
N ARG A 58 -11.36 -7.80 -14.78
CA ARG A 58 -11.96 -8.95 -15.49
C ARG A 58 -13.44 -8.72 -15.72
N LYS A 59 -14.04 -9.52 -16.61
CA LYS A 59 -15.48 -9.43 -16.91
C LYS A 59 -16.20 -9.74 -15.61
N MET A 60 -17.17 -8.92 -15.23
CA MET A 60 -18.16 -9.35 -14.25
C MET A 60 -18.94 -10.51 -14.87
N ILE A 61 -18.54 -11.75 -14.58
CA ILE A 61 -19.46 -12.87 -14.70
C ILE A 61 -20.40 -12.66 -13.51
N CYS A 62 -21.70 -12.58 -13.78
CA CYS A 62 -22.74 -12.38 -12.76
C CYS A 62 -22.82 -13.63 -11.87
N VAL A 63 -21.81 -13.83 -11.02
CA VAL A 63 -21.80 -14.85 -9.99
C VAL A 63 -21.92 -14.11 -8.68
N ARG A 64 -23.06 -14.33 -8.00
CA ARG A 64 -23.47 -13.74 -6.71
C ARG A 64 -22.41 -13.86 -5.60
N TYR A 65 -21.37 -14.66 -5.83
CA TYR A 65 -20.29 -15.02 -4.91
C TYR A 65 -18.89 -14.64 -5.40
N SER A 66 -18.74 -13.86 -6.49
CA SER A 66 -17.40 -13.54 -7.00
C SER A 66 -16.72 -12.49 -6.10
N MET A 67 -15.72 -12.95 -5.35
CA MET A 67 -14.71 -12.18 -4.63
C MET A 67 -14.20 -10.93 -5.39
N PHE A 68 -14.18 -10.98 -6.72
CA PHE A 68 -13.78 -9.86 -7.59
C PHE A 68 -14.71 -8.62 -7.52
N HIS A 69 -15.99 -8.81 -7.18
CA HIS A 69 -16.91 -7.70 -6.91
C HIS A 69 -16.65 -7.06 -5.53
N PHE A 70 -16.11 -7.83 -4.59
CA PHE A 70 -15.98 -7.41 -3.21
C PHE A 70 -14.70 -6.64 -2.92
N ILE A 71 -13.59 -6.87 -3.63
CA ILE A 71 -12.32 -6.21 -3.29
C ILE A 71 -12.40 -4.67 -3.33
N PRO A 72 -12.95 -4.01 -4.38
CA PRO A 72 -13.02 -2.55 -4.40
C PRO A 72 -13.85 -1.95 -3.25
N VAL A 73 -15.01 -2.56 -2.96
CA VAL A 73 -15.91 -2.14 -1.87
C VAL A 73 -15.24 -2.36 -0.51
N ARG A 74 -14.68 -3.55 -0.30
CA ARG A 74 -13.98 -3.90 0.94
C ARG A 74 -12.71 -3.09 1.17
N LEU A 75 -12.06 -2.65 0.09
CA LEU A 75 -10.87 -1.81 0.16
C LEU A 75 -11.24 -0.41 0.68
N GLU A 76 -12.37 0.14 0.23
CA GLU A 76 -12.89 1.40 0.78
C GLU A 76 -13.37 1.22 2.23
N ASP A 77 -14.06 0.12 2.55
CA ASP A 77 -14.46 -0.20 3.94
C ASP A 77 -13.23 -0.22 4.86
N LEU A 78 -12.15 -0.87 4.43
CA LEU A 78 -10.87 -0.95 5.15
C LEU A 78 -10.23 0.44 5.28
N ARG A 79 -10.18 1.23 4.20
CA ARG A 79 -9.64 2.59 4.21
C ARG A 79 -10.37 3.47 5.23
N LEU A 80 -11.71 3.47 5.17
CA LEU A 80 -12.56 4.22 6.11
C LEU A 80 -12.42 3.73 7.55
N LYS A 81 -12.23 2.42 7.75
CA LYS A 81 -11.99 1.85 9.09
C LYS A 81 -10.68 2.37 9.66
N LEU A 82 -9.59 2.33 8.91
CA LEU A 82 -8.28 2.83 9.34
C LEU A 82 -8.30 4.34 9.57
N GLU A 83 -9.01 5.10 8.73
CA GLU A 83 -9.18 6.55 8.89
C GLU A 83 -9.95 6.90 10.17
N ARG A 84 -11.05 6.20 10.47
CA ARG A 84 -11.79 6.36 11.73
C ARG A 84 -10.91 6.07 12.96
N ASP A 85 -9.97 5.16 12.82
CA ASP A 85 -9.01 4.81 13.87
C ASP A 85 -7.82 5.79 13.96
N GLY A 86 -7.76 6.81 13.09
CA GLY A 86 -6.71 7.82 13.08
C GLY A 86 -5.42 7.40 12.36
N LEU A 87 -5.45 6.33 11.56
CA LEU A 87 -4.30 5.87 10.78
C LEU A 87 -4.29 6.53 9.39
N ILE A 88 -3.18 7.21 9.07
CA ILE A 88 -2.97 7.83 7.75
C ILE A 88 -2.26 6.82 6.85
N VAL A 89 -3.04 6.17 5.99
CA VAL A 89 -2.57 5.12 5.07
C VAL A 89 -2.92 5.50 3.63
N SER A 90 -1.93 5.46 2.74
CA SER A 90 -2.10 5.72 1.32
C SER A 90 -2.46 4.41 0.61
N PHE A 91 -3.58 4.40 -0.11
CA PHE A 91 -4.00 3.25 -0.92
C PHE A 91 -3.84 3.58 -2.39
N LEU A 92 -3.34 2.62 -3.18
CA LEU A 92 -3.34 2.73 -4.63
C LEU A 92 -3.57 1.37 -5.28
N VAL A 93 -4.19 1.38 -6.45
CA VAL A 93 -4.48 0.19 -7.24
C VAL A 93 -3.69 0.24 -8.54
N VAL A 94 -3.01 -0.85 -8.91
CA VAL A 94 -2.34 -0.99 -10.21
C VAL A 94 -3.07 -2.05 -11.03
N ASN A 95 -3.77 -1.62 -12.09
CA ASN A 95 -4.42 -2.54 -13.01
C ASN A 95 -3.39 -3.28 -13.87
N HIS A 96 -3.65 -4.55 -14.15
CA HIS A 96 -2.79 -5.36 -15.02
C HIS A 96 -2.67 -4.76 -16.43
N GLN A 97 -1.49 -4.89 -17.06
CA GLN A 97 -1.17 -4.33 -18.38
C GLN A 97 -1.81 -5.05 -19.57
N GLY A 98 -2.32 -6.28 -19.38
CA GLY A 98 -2.90 -7.07 -20.47
C GLY A 98 -4.12 -6.40 -21.12
N GLN A 99 -4.25 -6.53 -22.44
CA GLN A 99 -5.30 -5.90 -23.26
C GLN A 99 -6.72 -6.09 -22.70
N HIS A 100 -7.04 -7.30 -22.23
CA HIS A 100 -8.35 -7.59 -21.67
C HIS A 100 -8.66 -6.82 -20.37
N SER A 101 -7.61 -6.52 -19.61
CA SER A 101 -7.68 -5.73 -18.36
C SER A 101 -7.82 -4.25 -18.67
N GLN A 102 -7.06 -3.75 -19.65
CA GLN A 102 -7.15 -2.37 -20.13
C GLN A 102 -8.56 -2.03 -20.65
N LEU A 103 -9.14 -2.89 -21.48
CA LEU A 103 -10.51 -2.72 -21.99
C LEU A 103 -11.58 -2.63 -20.87
N LYS A 104 -11.26 -3.11 -19.68
CA LYS A 104 -12.15 -3.15 -18.51
C LYS A 104 -11.76 -2.18 -17.41
N TYR A 105 -10.75 -1.35 -17.66
CA TYR A 105 -10.36 -0.30 -16.75
C TYR A 105 -11.54 0.58 -16.31
N PRO A 106 -12.47 1.02 -17.20
CA PRO A 106 -13.62 1.81 -16.77
C PRO A 106 -14.48 1.10 -15.71
N GLN A 107 -14.69 -0.21 -15.85
CA GLN A 107 -15.47 -1.02 -14.91
C GLN A 107 -14.75 -1.19 -13.56
N LEU A 108 -13.42 -1.28 -13.59
CA LEU A 108 -12.63 -1.31 -12.36
C LEU A 108 -12.66 0.05 -11.65
N ARG A 109 -12.47 1.13 -12.41
CA ARG A 109 -12.45 2.50 -11.89
C ARG A 109 -13.79 2.91 -11.27
N GLU A 110 -14.91 2.52 -11.88
CA GLU A 110 -16.26 2.79 -11.35
C GLU A 110 -16.49 2.12 -9.98
N LYS A 111 -15.89 0.96 -9.74
CA LYS A 111 -16.07 0.19 -8.50
C LYS A 111 -15.14 0.61 -7.38
N VAL A 112 -13.96 1.13 -7.72
CA VAL A 112 -13.00 1.63 -6.73
C VAL A 112 -13.41 3.04 -6.33
N SER A 113 -13.35 3.34 -5.03
CA SER A 113 -13.61 4.68 -4.49
C SER A 113 -12.79 5.75 -5.21
N THR A 114 -13.38 6.93 -5.42
CA THR A 114 -12.70 8.07 -6.04
C THR A 114 -11.48 8.53 -5.25
N ASN A 115 -11.46 8.26 -3.94
CA ASN A 115 -10.37 8.56 -3.01
C ASN A 115 -9.16 7.62 -3.17
N ILE A 116 -9.28 6.54 -3.95
CA ILE A 116 -8.20 5.61 -4.21
C ILE A 116 -7.79 5.76 -5.69
N PRO A 117 -6.56 6.20 -6.01
CA PRO A 117 -6.08 6.24 -7.38
C PRO A 117 -5.99 4.82 -7.96
N VAL A 118 -6.46 4.67 -9.20
CA VAL A 118 -6.35 3.43 -9.99
C VAL A 118 -5.48 3.72 -11.19
N TYR A 119 -4.31 3.09 -11.23
CA TYR A 119 -3.33 3.24 -12.28
C TYR A 119 -3.51 2.18 -13.35
N GLN A 120 -3.60 2.59 -14.61
CA GLN A 120 -3.58 1.68 -15.76
C GLN A 120 -2.18 1.63 -16.35
N GLN A 121 -1.58 0.44 -16.36
CA GLN A 121 -0.33 0.19 -17.09
C GLN A 121 -0.57 0.19 -18.60
N ASP A 122 0.31 0.84 -19.36
CA ASP A 122 0.37 0.70 -20.81
C ASP A 122 0.88 -0.71 -21.21
N SER A 123 0.53 -1.18 -22.40
CA SER A 123 1.01 -2.47 -22.92
C SER A 123 2.48 -2.47 -23.35
N LYS A 124 3.06 -1.28 -23.58
CA LYS A 124 4.41 -1.07 -24.10
C LYS A 124 5.43 -0.72 -23.02
N GLN A 125 4.97 -0.36 -21.82
CA GLN A 125 5.86 -0.11 -20.68
C GLN A 125 6.30 -1.43 -20.03
N PRO A 126 7.38 -1.43 -19.24
CA PRO A 126 7.74 -2.57 -18.41
C PRO A 126 6.59 -2.96 -17.47
N ASP A 127 6.38 -4.26 -17.31
CA ASP A 127 5.33 -4.79 -16.44
C ASP A 127 5.65 -4.54 -14.96
N VAL A 128 4.88 -3.64 -14.35
CA VAL A 128 5.01 -3.30 -12.93
C VAL A 128 4.71 -4.51 -12.06
N TRP A 129 3.79 -5.40 -12.47
CA TRP A 129 3.48 -6.58 -11.67
C TRP A 129 4.69 -7.52 -11.60
N THR A 130 5.33 -7.77 -12.74
CA THR A 130 6.57 -8.54 -12.80
C THR A 130 7.70 -7.86 -12.02
N ALA A 131 7.87 -6.54 -12.14
CA ALA A 131 8.90 -5.80 -11.40
C ALA A 131 8.72 -5.92 -9.88
N LEU A 132 7.47 -5.90 -9.40
CA LEU A 132 7.14 -6.05 -7.98
C LEU A 132 7.07 -7.52 -7.53
N ASN A 133 7.43 -8.47 -8.39
CA ASN A 133 7.26 -9.91 -8.17
C ASN A 133 5.82 -10.28 -7.74
N GLY A 134 4.85 -9.48 -8.17
CA GLY A 134 3.47 -9.53 -7.72
C GLY A 134 2.60 -10.41 -8.62
N ARG A 135 1.54 -10.95 -8.03
CA ARG A 135 0.52 -11.74 -8.71
C ARG A 135 -0.84 -11.07 -8.60
N LYS A 136 -1.82 -11.68 -9.26
CA LYS A 136 -3.20 -11.21 -9.26
C LYS A 136 -3.78 -11.20 -7.85
N ASP A 137 -4.39 -10.06 -7.51
CA ASP A 137 -5.05 -9.79 -6.24
C ASP A 137 -4.08 -9.81 -5.04
N ASP A 138 -2.79 -9.54 -5.28
CA ASP A 138 -1.80 -9.37 -4.21
C ASP A 138 -1.87 -7.96 -3.60
N PHE A 139 -1.57 -7.88 -2.30
CA PHE A 139 -1.36 -6.62 -1.57
C PHE A 139 0.10 -6.51 -1.16
N LEU A 140 0.73 -5.40 -1.53
CA LEU A 140 2.08 -5.05 -1.11
C LEU A 140 1.96 -3.86 -0.14
N ILE A 141 2.49 -4.02 1.07
CA ILE A 141 2.41 -3.03 2.14
C ILE A 141 3.81 -2.51 2.41
N TYR A 142 3.96 -1.20 2.25
CA TYR A 142 5.23 -0.48 2.39
C TYR A 142 5.21 0.38 3.65
N ASP A 143 6.36 0.46 4.32
CA ASP A 143 6.55 1.39 5.43
C ASP A 143 6.62 2.84 4.93
N ARG A 144 6.71 3.79 5.87
CA ARG A 144 6.81 5.24 5.61
C ARG A 144 8.02 5.64 4.74
N CYS A 145 8.96 4.73 4.56
CA CYS A 145 10.22 4.94 3.86
C CYS A 145 10.24 4.25 2.50
N GLY A 146 9.11 3.66 2.11
CA GLY A 146 8.92 2.97 0.86
C GLY A 146 9.55 1.58 0.82
N ARG A 147 9.84 0.94 1.95
CA ARG A 147 10.37 -0.44 2.00
C ARG A 147 9.24 -1.44 2.15
N LEU A 148 9.30 -2.53 1.39
CA LEU A 148 8.27 -3.57 1.39
C LEU A 148 8.29 -4.34 2.72
N VAL A 149 7.23 -4.26 3.52
CA VAL A 149 7.11 -4.97 4.80
C VAL A 149 6.35 -6.28 4.62
N TYR A 150 5.22 -6.24 3.94
CA TYR A 150 4.38 -7.41 3.66
C TYR A 150 4.05 -7.53 2.18
N HIS A 151 4.08 -8.77 1.70
CA HIS A 151 3.55 -9.15 0.39
C HIS A 151 2.55 -10.28 0.64
N LEU A 152 1.27 -9.96 0.50
CA LEU A 152 0.15 -10.85 0.78
C LEU A 152 -0.49 -11.25 -0.53
N GLY A 153 -0.28 -12.50 -0.94
CA GLY A 153 -1.04 -13.14 -1.99
C GLY A 153 -2.19 -13.97 -1.46
N LEU A 154 -2.93 -14.61 -2.36
CA LEU A 154 -3.99 -15.55 -1.99
C LEU A 154 -3.44 -16.71 -1.13
N PRO A 155 -4.18 -17.14 -0.08
CA PRO A 155 -5.51 -16.68 0.35
C PRO A 155 -5.50 -15.47 1.31
N TYR A 156 -4.34 -14.98 1.71
CA TYR A 156 -4.19 -13.91 2.72
C TYR A 156 -4.58 -12.52 2.21
N SER A 157 -4.68 -12.33 0.90
CA SER A 157 -5.20 -11.11 0.29
C SER A 157 -6.73 -10.98 0.31
N PHE A 158 -7.46 -11.96 0.85
CA PHE A 158 -8.90 -11.85 1.03
C PHE A 158 -9.26 -10.84 2.12
N LEU A 159 -9.79 -9.68 1.71
CA LEU A 159 -10.27 -8.62 2.61
C LEU A 159 -11.48 -9.00 3.49
N SER A 160 -12.04 -10.20 3.32
CA SER A 160 -13.01 -10.76 4.28
C SER A 160 -12.35 -11.25 5.57
N PHE A 161 -11.03 -11.45 5.55
CA PHE A 161 -10.21 -11.86 6.70
C PHE A 161 -9.30 -10.70 7.12
N PRO A 162 -8.83 -10.69 8.39
CA PRO A 162 -8.13 -9.53 8.94
C PRO A 162 -6.66 -9.41 8.49
N TYR A 163 -6.14 -10.31 7.66
CA TYR A 163 -4.70 -10.37 7.36
C TYR A 163 -4.13 -9.08 6.77
N VAL A 164 -4.83 -8.47 5.81
CA VAL A 164 -4.39 -7.21 5.19
C VAL A 164 -4.49 -6.06 6.20
N GLU A 165 -5.58 -5.99 6.95
CA GLU A 165 -5.77 -4.97 7.99
C GLU A 165 -4.67 -5.06 9.05
N GLU A 166 -4.40 -6.25 9.55
CA GLU A 166 -3.42 -6.50 10.60
C GLU A 166 -2.00 -6.18 10.12
N ALA A 167 -1.65 -6.60 8.90
CA ALA A 167 -0.35 -6.27 8.31
C ALA A 167 -0.17 -4.75 8.14
N ILE A 168 -1.23 -4.00 7.80
CA ILE A 168 -1.20 -2.53 7.75
C ILE A 168 -0.97 -1.95 9.15
N ARG A 169 -1.72 -2.41 10.15
CA ARG A 169 -1.60 -1.92 11.54
C ARG A 169 -0.20 -2.19 12.10
N ILE A 170 0.32 -3.40 11.92
CA ILE A 170 1.67 -3.76 12.32
C ILE A 170 2.69 -2.86 11.61
N THR A 171 2.55 -2.65 10.29
CA THR A 171 3.46 -1.76 9.54
C THR A 171 3.38 -0.30 10.00
N TYR A 172 2.21 0.15 10.44
CA TYR A 172 1.98 1.51 10.92
C TYR A 172 2.54 1.76 12.31
N CYS A 173 2.36 0.79 13.21
CA CYS A 173 2.68 0.89 14.64
C CYS A 173 4.09 0.42 14.97
N GLU A 174 4.59 -0.62 14.28
CA GLU A 174 5.88 -1.22 14.56
C GLU A 174 6.92 -0.81 13.51
N SER A 175 8.13 -0.50 13.98
CA SER A 175 9.28 -0.25 13.11
C SER A 175 9.93 -1.56 12.62
N LYS A 176 9.16 -2.43 11.94
CA LYS A 176 9.62 -3.75 11.46
C LYS A 176 10.91 -3.70 10.65
N CYS A 177 11.10 -2.63 9.87
CA CYS A 177 12.28 -2.43 9.05
C CYS A 177 13.32 -1.48 9.67
N GLY A 178 13.15 -1.09 10.93
CA GLY A 178 14.03 -0.17 11.64
C GLY A 178 13.95 1.28 11.14
N ASN A 179 14.89 2.10 11.59
CA ASN A 179 14.93 3.53 11.25
C ASN A 179 15.29 3.76 9.78
N CYS A 180 14.82 4.88 9.25
CA CYS A 180 15.05 5.26 7.87
C CYS A 180 16.11 6.34 7.76
N SER A 181 17.04 6.16 6.83
CA SER A 181 18.19 7.06 6.67
C SER A 181 17.84 8.43 6.07
N TYR A 182 16.62 8.62 5.53
CA TYR A 182 16.18 9.87 4.90
C TYR A 182 16.11 11.07 5.88
N LEU A 183 16.03 10.81 7.19
CA LEU A 183 16.11 11.87 8.21
C LEU A 183 17.54 12.31 8.53
N VAL A 184 18.56 11.54 8.16
CA VAL A 184 19.96 11.94 8.42
C VAL A 184 20.40 13.03 7.44
N GLY A 185 19.94 12.99 6.18
CA GLY A 185 20.35 13.96 5.16
C GLY A 185 19.82 15.38 5.38
N VAL A 186 18.59 15.55 5.87
CA VAL A 186 18.00 16.88 6.09
C VAL A 186 18.64 17.57 7.29
N TYR A 187 18.89 16.84 8.39
CA TYR A 187 19.62 17.39 9.53
C TYR A 187 21.09 17.70 9.19
N PHE A 188 21.73 16.90 8.32
CA PHE A 188 23.09 17.18 7.86
C PHE A 188 23.17 18.41 6.96
N ILE A 189 22.17 18.63 6.09
CA ILE A 189 22.07 19.83 5.25
C ILE A 189 21.79 21.08 6.09
N LEU A 190 20.93 20.98 7.11
CA LEU A 190 20.68 22.08 8.05
C LEU A 190 21.92 22.43 8.90
N LEU A 191 22.72 21.42 9.29
CA LEU A 191 24.00 21.65 9.97
C LEU A 191 25.06 22.30 9.06
N PHE A 192 25.10 21.98 7.77
CA PHE A 192 26.03 22.59 6.82
C PHE A 192 25.62 24.00 6.38
N LEU A 193 24.32 24.26 6.21
CA LEU A 193 23.82 25.61 5.89
C LEU A 193 23.84 26.55 7.10
N GLY A 194 23.82 26.02 8.33
CA GLY A 194 23.99 26.78 9.56
C GLY A 194 25.42 27.26 9.84
N PHE A 195 26.42 26.82 9.06
CA PHE A 195 27.83 27.20 9.23
C PHE A 195 28.32 28.28 8.24
N PHE A 196 27.46 28.77 7.34
CA PHE A 196 27.81 29.83 6.37
C PHE A 196 27.36 31.24 6.77
N PHE A 197 26.85 31.42 7.99
CA PHE A 197 26.65 32.74 8.59
C PHE A 197 27.54 32.88 9.82
N PHE A 198 28.84 33.08 9.57
CA PHE A 198 29.77 33.73 10.50
C PHE A 198 30.29 35.00 9.85
#